data_AF-A0AAV5VEQ4-F1
#
_entry.id   AF-A0AAV5VEQ4-F1
#
_cell.length_a   1.000
_cell.length_b   1.000
_cell.length_c   1.000
_cell.angle_alpha   90.00
_cell.angle_beta   90.00
_cell.angle_gamma   90.00
#
_symmetry.space_group_name_H-M   'P 1'
#
loop_
_entity.id
_entity.type
_entity.pdbx_description
1 polymer ?
#
loop_
_entity_poly.entity_id
_entity_poly.type
_entity_poly.pdbx_seq_one_letter_code
_entity_poly.pdbx_strand_id
1 'polypeptide(L)' 'CLICGMFTTSYHLGVDACRACAVFYRRTKEGKTYACRSNTRRCAIKSGVACKRCRFDRIERVLRKSDPKELVNST' A
#
# COMPACT_ATOMS: atom_id res chain seq x y z
N CYS A 1 0.15 -10.31 3.55
CA CYS A 1 -0.23 -9.00 2.95
C CYS A 1 1.01 -8.14 2.88
N LEU A 2 1.57 -7.93 1.68
CA LEU A 2 2.83 -7.19 1.45
C LEU A 2 2.78 -5.71 1.90
N ILE A 3 1.57 -5.21 2.19
CA ILE A 3 1.32 -3.85 2.62
C ILE A 3 1.38 -3.70 4.15
N CYS A 4 0.62 -4.50 4.90
CA CYS A 4 0.43 -4.33 6.34
C CYS A 4 0.98 -5.49 7.19
N GLY A 5 1.62 -6.47 6.57
CA GLY A 5 2.22 -7.62 7.28
C GLY A 5 1.21 -8.68 7.75
N MET A 6 -0.09 -8.39 7.77
CA MET A 6 -1.10 -9.37 8.17
C MET A 6 -1.11 -10.59 7.26
N PHE A 7 -1.31 -11.76 7.86
CA PHE A 7 -1.57 -12.99 7.13
C PHE A 7 -2.75 -12.81 6.18
N THR A 8 -2.59 -13.27 4.93
CA THR A 8 -3.65 -13.27 3.93
C THR A 8 -3.32 -14.29 2.87
N THR A 9 -4.34 -14.99 2.39
CA THR A 9 -4.30 -15.85 1.20
C THR A 9 -4.96 -15.18 0.00
N SER A 10 -5.35 -13.91 0.13
CA SER A 10 -6.06 -13.16 -0.89
C SER A 10 -5.11 -12.34 -1.76
N TYR A 11 -5.42 -12.30 -3.06
CA TYR A 11 -4.70 -11.54 -4.07
C TYR A 11 -5.57 -10.40 -4.61
N HIS A 12 -5.11 -9.16 -4.49
CA HIS A 12 -5.84 -7.97 -4.93
C HIS A 12 -4.88 -6.91 -5.46
N LEU A 13 -5.34 -6.08 -6.41
CA LEU A 13 -4.53 -5.04 -7.06
C LEU A 13 -3.31 -5.59 -7.81
N GLY A 14 -3.33 -6.88 -8.19
CA GLY A 14 -2.18 -7.52 -8.83
C GLY A 14 -1.04 -7.88 -7.87
N VAL A 15 -1.29 -7.92 -6.55
CA VAL A 15 -0.30 -8.31 -5.54
C VAL A 15 -0.96 -9.05 -4.37
N ASP A 16 -0.16 -9.65 -3.48
CA ASP A 16 -0.61 -10.23 -2.21
C ASP A 16 -1.01 -9.14 -1.19
N ALA A 17 -2.13 -8.48 -1.47
CA ALA A 17 -2.76 -7.48 -0.61
C ALA A 17 -4.09 -8.00 -0.04
N CYS A 18 -4.26 -7.89 1.28
CA CYS A 18 -5.52 -8.26 1.92
C CYS A 18 -6.67 -7.34 1.47
N ARG A 19 -7.91 -7.83 1.58
CA ARG A 19 -9.14 -7.08 1.22
C ARG A 19 -9.17 -5.66 1.81
N ALA A 20 -8.79 -5.50 3.08
CA ALA A 20 -8.81 -4.21 3.76
C ALA A 20 -7.85 -3.19 3.12
N CYS A 21 -6.66 -3.62 2.69
CA CYS A 21 -5.72 -2.74 1.97
C CYS A 21 -6.23 -2.38 0.58
N ALA A 22 -6.83 -3.34 -0.13
CA ALA A 22 -7.37 -3.10 -1.46
C ALA A 22 -8.54 -2.09 -1.44
N VAL A 23 -9.49 -2.26 -0.52
CA VAL A 23 -10.61 -1.32 -0.35
C VAL A 23 -10.12 0.05 0.10
N PHE A 24 -9.18 0.11 1.04
CA PHE A 24 -8.55 1.36 1.47
C PHE A 24 -7.93 2.10 0.29
N TYR A 25 -7.17 1.40 -0.57
CA TYR A 25 -6.50 2.00 -1.70
C TYR A 25 -7.48 2.62 -2.70
N ARG A 26 -8.50 1.85 -3.14
CA ARG A 26 -9.51 2.34 -4.10
C ARG A 26 -10.21 3.60 -3.61
N ARG A 27 -10.67 3.60 -2.35
CA ARG A 27 -11.31 4.78 -1.73
C ARG A 27 -10.38 5.98 -1.58
N THR A 28 -9.08 5.74 -1.40
CA THR A 28 -8.12 6.82 -1.20
C THR A 28 -7.65 7.42 -2.52
N LYS A 29 -7.46 6.59 -3.57
CA LYS A 29 -7.00 7.01 -4.88
C LYS A 29 -7.96 7.99 -5.55
N GLU A 30 -9.25 7.78 -5.37
CA GLU A 30 -10.33 8.62 -5.92
C GLU A 30 -10.70 9.80 -4.99
N GLY A 31 -10.06 9.92 -3.83
CA GLY A 31 -10.54 10.75 -2.72
C GLY A 31 -9.51 11.65 -2.07
N LYS A 32 -9.74 11.96 -0.78
CA LYS A 32 -8.97 12.95 -0.01
C LYS A 32 -7.51 12.54 0.21
N THR A 33 -6.62 13.52 0.10
CA THR A 33 -5.22 13.39 0.50
C THR A 33 -5.10 13.30 2.03
N TYR A 34 -4.33 12.34 2.52
CA TYR A 34 -4.04 12.22 3.95
C TYR A 34 -2.72 12.90 4.31
N ALA A 35 -2.72 13.61 5.44
CA ALA A 35 -1.50 14.10 6.06
C ALA A 35 -0.80 12.98 6.88
N CYS A 36 0.53 12.98 6.87
CA CYS A 36 1.31 12.18 7.81
C CYS A 36 1.57 13.02 9.07
N ARG A 37 0.85 12.74 10.16
CA ARG A 37 0.96 13.55 11.40
C ARG A 37 2.32 13.47 12.09
N SER A 38 3.09 12.41 11.86
CA SER A 38 4.48 12.31 12.37
C SER A 38 5.49 13.07 11.51
N ASN A 39 5.07 13.58 10.35
CA ASN A 39 5.92 14.23 9.35
C ASN A 39 7.14 13.40 8.86
N THR A 40 7.19 12.09 9.14
CA THR A 40 8.33 11.23 8.74
C THR A 40 8.14 10.55 7.40
N ARG A 41 6.88 10.38 6.95
CA ARG A 41 6.49 9.51 5.82
C ARG A 41 7.00 8.07 5.93
N ARG A 42 7.35 7.63 7.14
CA ARG A 42 7.97 6.31 7.44
C ARG A 42 7.27 5.58 8.59
N CYS A 43 6.02 5.95 8.90
CA CYS A 43 5.25 5.26 9.95
C CYS A 43 5.15 3.76 9.65
N ALA A 44 5.33 2.94 10.68
CA ALA A 44 5.09 1.51 10.59
C ALA A 44 3.63 1.23 10.24
N ILE A 45 3.40 0.38 9.23
CA ILE A 45 2.07 -0.06 8.81
C ILE A 45 1.83 -1.45 9.38
N LYS A 46 1.49 -1.51 10.66
CA LYS A 46 1.05 -2.74 11.33
C LYS A 46 -0.48 -2.86 11.26
N SER A 47 -1.04 -4.01 11.66
CA SER A 47 -2.48 -4.15 11.84
C SER A 47 -3.04 -3.08 12.78
N GLY A 48 -4.16 -2.46 12.41
CA GLY A 48 -4.84 -1.43 13.20
C GLY A 48 -4.85 -0.04 12.55
N VAL A 49 -4.86 1.01 13.39
CA VAL A 49 -4.91 2.43 12.97
C VAL A 49 -3.53 2.88 12.48
N ALA A 50 -3.14 2.41 11.31
CA ALA A 50 -1.92 2.86 10.65
C ALA A 50 -2.10 4.27 10.03
N CYS A 51 -1.01 5.05 9.98
CA CYS A 51 -1.00 6.33 9.30
C CYS A 51 -1.51 6.18 7.86
N LYS A 52 -2.67 6.78 7.55
CA LYS A 52 -3.33 6.63 6.25
C LYS A 52 -2.43 7.08 5.09
N ARG A 53 -1.67 8.17 5.28
CA ARG A 53 -0.72 8.65 4.27
C ARG A 53 0.36 7.61 3.98
N CYS A 54 1.06 7.14 5.01
CA CYS A 54 2.14 6.16 4.85
C CYS A 54 1.61 4.81 4.33
N ARG A 55 0.37 4.42 4.70
CA ARG A 55 -0.28 3.22 4.16
C ARG A 55 -0.51 3.36 2.66
N PHE A 56 -1.06 4.49 2.21
CA PHE A 56 -1.26 4.76 0.79
C PHE A 56 0.07 4.76 0.03
N ASP A 57 1.08 5.48 0.51
CA ASP A 57 2.41 5.53 -0.11
C ASP A 57 3.08 4.15 -0.20
N ARG A 58 2.87 3.28 0.80
CA ARG A 58 3.40 1.90 0.78
C ARG A 58 2.71 1.08 -0.31
N ILE A 59 1.40 1.24 -0.49
CA ILE A 59 0.66 0.55 -1.55
C ILE A 59 1.18 0.97 -2.91
N GLU A 60 1.24 2.28 -3.20
CA GLU A 60 1.81 2.83 -4.44
C GLU A 60 3.21 2.27 -4.74
N ARG A 61 4.08 2.24 -3.73
CA ARG A 61 5.44 1.67 -3.87
C ARG A 61 5.45 0.19 -4.21
N VAL A 62 4.55 -0.59 -3.64
CA VAL A 62 4.46 -2.04 -3.92
C VAL A 62 3.88 -2.28 -5.31
N LEU A 63 2.83 -1.55 -5.70
CA LEU A 63 2.23 -1.67 -7.03
C LEU A 63 3.20 -1.29 -8.13
N ARG A 64 3.94 -0.18 -7.99
CA ARG A 64 4.95 0.22 -8.99
C ARG A 64 6.03 -0.86 -9.19
N LYS A 65 6.52 -1.46 -8.10
CA LYS A 65 7.52 -2.54 -8.17
C LYS A 65 7.01 -3.83 -8.79
N SER A 66 5.69 -3.98 -8.87
CA SER A 66 5.04 -5.17 -9.42
C SER A 66 4.60 -4.95 -10.88
N ASP A 67 4.83 -3.75 -11.45
CA ASP A 67 4.56 -3.47 -12.86
C ASP A 67 5.63 -4.15 -13.75
N PRO A 68 5.24 -5.00 -14.71
CA PRO A 68 6.16 -5.69 -15.60
C PRO A 68 7.12 -4.78 -16.37
N LYS A 69 6.73 -3.53 -16.65
CA LYS A 69 7.59 -2.58 -17.39
C LYS A 69 8.80 -2.11 -16.58
N GLU A 70 8.71 -2.11 -15.25
CA GLU A 70 9.83 -1.71 -14.37
C GLU A 70 10.82 -2.87 -14.13
N LEU A 71 10.35 -4.12 -14.23
CA LEU A 71 11.21 -5.31 -14.14
C LEU A 71 12.17 -5.42 -15.33
N VAL A 72 11.77 -4.93 -16.51
CA VAL A 72 12.61 -4.97 -17.72
C VAL A 72 13.76 -3.94 -17.69
N ASN A 73 13.62 -2.84 -16.95
CA ASN A 73 14.62 -1.76 -16.88
C ASN A 73 15.64 -1.92 -15.74
N SER A 74 15.63 -3.07 -15.05
CA SER A 74 16.54 -3.38 -13.94
C SER A 74 17.50 -4.55 -14.23
N THR A 75 17.53 -5.02 -15.49
CA THR A 75 18.46 -6.05 -16.00
C THR A 75 19.41 -5.41 -17.01
#